data_AF-A0A917EQ46-F1
#
_entry.id   AF-A0A917EQ46-F1
#
_cell.length_a   1.000
_cell.length_b   1.000
_cell.length_c   1.000
_cell.angle_alpha   90.00
_cell.angle_beta   90.00
_cell.angle_gamma   90.00
#
_symmetry.space_group_name_H-M   'P 1'
#
loop_
_entity.id
_entity.type
_entity.pdbx_description
1 polymer ?
#
loop_
_entity_poly.entity_id
_entity_poly.type
_entity_poly.pdbx_seq_one_letter_code
_entity_poly.pdbx_strand_id
1 'polypeptide(L)'
;MPKPKKDAVLAEATQLALDALKEIAPIEQIGPHVSAVPEEDRLLTHRFAADKPGYRGWEWYVTVARAPRTKKVTVCELGLLPGEDSLLAPKWIPWAERMNEKEKEKLGDVVPDAEPASA
;
A
#
# COMPACT_ATOMS: atom_id res chain seq x y z
N MET A 1 -14.95 -15.42 10.77
CA MET A 1 -15.05 -15.98 9.41
C MET A 1 -13.95 -17.01 9.22
N PRO A 2 -14.17 -18.12 8.51
CA PRO A 2 -13.13 -19.12 8.27
C PRO A 2 -12.00 -18.53 7.40
N LYS A 3 -10.74 -18.92 7.66
CA LYS A 3 -9.58 -18.46 6.91
C LYS A 3 -9.67 -18.96 5.45
N PRO A 4 -9.50 -18.09 4.44
CA PRO A 4 -9.59 -18.50 3.04
C PRO A 4 -8.49 -19.51 2.69
N LYS A 5 -8.84 -20.50 1.85
CA LYS A 5 -7.91 -21.53 1.40
C LYS A 5 -6.95 -20.95 0.36
N LYS A 6 -5.65 -21.22 0.50
CA LYS A 6 -4.65 -20.84 -0.49
C LYS A 6 -4.86 -21.59 -1.80
N ASP A 7 -5.16 -20.86 -2.87
CA ASP A 7 -5.28 -21.40 -4.22
C ASP A 7 -3.89 -21.64 -4.80
N ALA A 8 -3.60 -22.88 -5.24
CA ALA A 8 -2.27 -23.24 -5.74
C ALA A 8 -1.89 -22.50 -7.03
N VAL A 9 -2.86 -22.27 -7.94
CA VAL A 9 -2.61 -21.57 -9.20
C VAL A 9 -2.26 -20.11 -8.93
N LEU A 10 -2.97 -19.47 -7.99
CA LEU A 10 -2.65 -18.10 -7.58
C LEU A 10 -1.32 -18.04 -6.82
N ALA A 11 -1.04 -19.00 -5.93
CA ALA A 11 0.22 -19.05 -5.19
C ALA A 11 1.45 -19.17 -6.12
N GLU A 12 1.32 -19.86 -7.24
CA GLU A 12 2.36 -20.01 -8.26
C GLU A 12 2.49 -18.79 -9.19
N ALA A 13 1.54 -17.85 -9.15
CA ALA A 13 1.51 -16.67 -10.04
C ALA A 13 2.49 -15.54 -9.64
N THR A 14 3.59 -15.88 -8.96
CA THR A 14 4.58 -14.89 -8.49
C THR A 14 5.26 -14.16 -9.66
N GLN A 15 5.53 -14.86 -10.76
CA GLN A 15 6.12 -14.24 -11.95
C GLN A 15 5.17 -13.23 -12.61
N LEU A 16 3.87 -13.59 -12.73
CA LEU A 16 2.84 -12.67 -13.24
C LEU A 16 2.75 -11.42 -12.37
N ALA A 17 2.78 -11.58 -11.04
CA ALA A 17 2.76 -10.46 -10.11
C ALA A 17 3.99 -9.56 -10.26
N LEU A 18 5.17 -10.16 -10.37
CA LEU A 18 6.42 -9.42 -10.60
C LEU A 18 6.39 -8.65 -11.93
N ASP A 19 5.90 -9.27 -13.00
CA ASP A 19 5.82 -8.63 -14.30
C ASP A 19 4.83 -7.45 -14.31
N ALA A 20 3.71 -7.57 -13.58
CA ALA A 20 2.77 -6.45 -13.38
C ALA A 20 3.42 -5.28 -12.62
N LEU A 21 4.27 -5.54 -11.63
CA LEU A 21 5.00 -4.47 -10.93
C LEU A 21 6.01 -3.77 -11.85
N LYS A 22 6.68 -4.51 -12.74
CA LYS A 22 7.64 -3.94 -13.71
C LYS A 22 6.99 -2.97 -14.70
N GLU A 23 5.67 -3.03 -14.89
CA GLU A 23 4.95 -2.08 -15.73
C GLU A 23 4.86 -0.68 -15.09
N ILE A 24 4.96 -0.58 -13.76
CA ILE A 24 4.80 0.69 -13.03
C ILE A 24 6.04 1.16 -12.27
N ALA A 25 7.02 0.27 -12.06
CA ALA A 25 8.20 0.56 -11.27
C ALA A 25 9.46 -0.07 -11.90
N PRO A 26 10.62 0.59 -11.79
CA PRO A 26 11.90 -0.01 -12.15
C PRO A 26 12.17 -1.27 -11.33
N ILE A 27 12.81 -2.27 -11.95
CA ILE A 27 13.09 -3.56 -11.30
C ILE A 27 13.98 -3.39 -10.05
N GLU A 28 14.84 -2.38 -10.03
CA GLU A 28 15.71 -2.07 -8.90
C GLU A 28 14.96 -1.59 -7.66
N GLN A 29 13.69 -1.19 -7.81
CA GLN A 29 12.82 -0.78 -6.71
C GLN A 29 11.94 -1.93 -6.19
N ILE A 30 11.96 -3.08 -6.87
CA ILE A 30 11.16 -4.26 -6.54
C ILE A 30 12.09 -5.32 -5.96
N GLY A 31 12.01 -5.50 -4.64
CA GLY A 31 12.82 -6.47 -3.90
C GLY A 31 12.30 -7.90 -3.99
N PRO A 32 12.85 -8.81 -3.17
CA PRO A 32 12.45 -10.22 -3.17
C PRO A 32 10.97 -10.41 -2.82
N HIS A 33 10.40 -11.52 -3.31
CA HIS A 33 9.07 -11.98 -2.90
C HIS A 33 9.08 -12.32 -1.40
N VAL A 34 8.14 -11.76 -0.65
CA VAL A 34 8.04 -11.88 0.81
C VAL A 34 6.97 -12.89 1.18
N SER A 35 5.76 -12.73 0.65
CA SER A 35 4.63 -13.57 1.04
C SER A 35 3.53 -13.64 -0.03
N ALA A 36 2.66 -14.63 0.12
CA ALA A 36 1.50 -14.85 -0.73
C ALA A 36 0.32 -15.24 0.17
N VAL A 37 -0.59 -14.29 0.40
CA VAL A 37 -1.66 -14.38 1.39
C VAL A 37 -3.02 -14.51 0.69
N PRO A 38 -3.80 -15.56 0.95
CA PRO A 38 -5.16 -15.65 0.43
C PRO A 38 -6.04 -14.61 1.14
N GLU A 39 -6.69 -13.77 0.35
CA GLU A 39 -7.64 -12.75 0.84
C GLU A 39 -9.06 -13.33 0.86
N GLU A 40 -9.45 -14.04 -0.21
CA GLU A 40 -10.76 -14.69 -0.36
C GLU A 40 -10.69 -15.93 -1.29
N ASP A 41 -11.84 -16.52 -1.63
CA ASP A 41 -11.92 -17.63 -2.59
C ASP A 41 -11.47 -17.18 -3.98
N ARG A 42 -10.37 -17.77 -4.48
CA ARG A 42 -9.71 -17.39 -5.75
C ARG A 42 -9.24 -15.92 -5.78
N LEU A 43 -8.86 -15.36 -4.63
CA LEU A 43 -8.24 -14.05 -4.49
C LEU A 43 -7.02 -14.15 -3.57
N LEU A 44 -5.85 -13.70 -4.04
CA LEU A 44 -4.59 -13.82 -3.32
C LEU A 44 -3.72 -12.60 -3.57
N THR A 45 -3.03 -12.11 -2.54
CA THR A 45 -2.09 -10.99 -2.65
C THR A 45 -0.66 -11.48 -2.49
N HIS A 46 0.16 -11.22 -3.50
CA HIS A 46 1.63 -11.35 -3.42
C HIS A 46 2.22 -10.08 -2.83
N ARG A 47 3.21 -10.25 -1.94
CA ARG A 47 4.01 -9.16 -1.36
C ARG A 47 5.46 -9.27 -1.82
N PHE A 48 6.08 -8.14 -2.12
CA PHE A 48 7.50 -8.03 -2.41
C PHE A 48 8.09 -6.90 -1.56
N ALA A 49 9.33 -7.03 -1.11
CA ALA A 49 9.99 -5.93 -0.43
C ALA A 49 10.10 -4.71 -1.36
N ALA A 50 9.98 -3.49 -0.82
CA ALA A 50 10.17 -2.27 -1.60
C ALA A 50 11.59 -1.73 -1.41
N ASP A 51 12.44 -1.89 -2.42
CA ASP A 51 13.80 -1.31 -2.46
C ASP A 51 13.78 0.14 -2.98
N LYS A 52 12.63 0.82 -2.80
CA LYS A 52 12.40 2.17 -3.28
C LYS A 52 12.96 3.20 -2.27
N PRO A 53 13.81 4.15 -2.71
CA PRO A 53 14.31 5.21 -1.84
C PRO A 53 13.17 5.99 -1.16
N GLY A 54 13.26 6.15 0.16
CA GLY A 54 12.24 6.81 1.01
C GLY A 54 11.11 5.90 1.50
N TYR A 55 11.04 4.64 1.06
CA TYR A 55 9.98 3.68 1.39
C TYR A 55 10.51 2.53 2.26
N ARG A 56 11.40 2.82 3.21
CA ARG A 56 11.97 1.82 4.11
C ARG A 56 10.87 1.04 4.82
N GLY A 57 10.93 -0.30 4.76
CA GLY A 57 9.98 -1.19 5.41
C GLY A 57 8.62 -1.26 4.71
N TRP A 58 8.45 -0.64 3.55
CA TRP A 58 7.25 -0.81 2.73
C TRP A 58 7.35 -2.06 1.87
N GLU A 59 6.19 -2.55 1.44
CA GLU A 59 6.07 -3.68 0.55
C GLU A 59 5.24 -3.31 -0.67
N TRP A 60 5.68 -3.77 -1.84
CA TRP A 60 4.80 -3.85 -2.99
C TRP A 60 3.77 -4.93 -2.76
N TYR A 61 2.53 -4.68 -3.16
CA TYR A 61 1.49 -5.70 -3.19
C TYR A 61 0.96 -5.85 -4.62
N VAL A 62 0.56 -7.07 -4.95
CA VAL A 62 -0.17 -7.38 -6.18
C VAL A 62 -1.27 -8.37 -5.83
N THR A 63 -2.51 -7.93 -5.96
CA THR A 63 -3.68 -8.79 -5.75
C THR A 63 -4.02 -9.44 -7.08
N VAL A 64 -4.09 -10.77 -7.09
CA VAL A 64 -4.41 -11.59 -8.25
C VAL A 64 -5.65 -12.44 -7.99
N ALA A 65 -6.41 -12.67 -9.05
CA ALA A 65 -7.60 -13.50 -9.01
C ALA A 65 -7.68 -14.42 -10.24
N ARG A 66 -8.55 -15.42 -10.16
CA ARG A 66 -8.92 -16.24 -11.31
C ARG A 66 -10.41 -16.56 -11.28
N ALA A 67 -11.03 -16.65 -12.45
CA ALA A 67 -12.41 -17.11 -12.55
C ALA A 67 -12.52 -18.63 -12.20
N PRO A 68 -13.72 -19.12 -11.83
CA PRO A 68 -13.94 -20.54 -11.61
C PRO A 68 -13.56 -21.39 -12.84
N ARG A 69 -13.03 -22.60 -12.59
CA ARG A 69 -12.66 -23.61 -13.61
C ARG A 69 -11.58 -23.19 -14.62
N THR A 70 -11.05 -21.98 -14.56
CA THR A 70 -9.91 -21.54 -15.38
C THR A 70 -8.61 -21.52 -14.57
N LYS A 71 -7.50 -21.75 -15.26
CA LYS A 71 -6.14 -21.52 -14.75
C LYS A 71 -5.60 -20.13 -15.11
N LYS A 72 -6.34 -19.34 -15.89
CA LYS A 72 -5.95 -17.98 -16.24
C LYS A 72 -6.05 -17.08 -15.00
N VAL A 73 -4.91 -16.51 -14.61
CA VAL A 73 -4.79 -15.54 -13.52
C VAL A 73 -4.81 -14.13 -14.10
N THR A 74 -5.45 -13.20 -13.40
CA THR A 74 -5.52 -11.77 -13.73
C THR A 74 -5.13 -10.92 -12.52
N VAL A 75 -4.56 -9.75 -12.77
CA VAL A 75 -4.23 -8.78 -11.73
C VAL A 75 -5.45 -7.90 -11.46
N CYS A 76 -5.79 -7.71 -10.19
CA CYS A 76 -6.89 -6.86 -9.74
C CYS A 76 -6.39 -5.46 -9.41
N GLU A 77 -5.31 -5.38 -8.66
CA GLU A 77 -4.69 -4.14 -8.19
C GLU A 77 -3.26 -4.40 -7.77
N LEU A 78 -2.48 -3.33 -7.71
CA LEU A 78 -1.10 -3.35 -7.25
C LEU A 78 -0.70 -1.97 -6.73
N GLY A 79 0.28 -1.93 -5.85
CA GLY A 79 0.75 -0.67 -5.28
C GLY A 79 1.71 -0.89 -4.12
N LEU A 80 1.85 0.14 -3.30
CA LEU A 80 2.70 0.15 -2.12
C LEU A 80 1.86 0.22 -0.86
N LEU A 81 2.20 -0.61 0.12
CA LEU A 81 1.63 -0.56 1.45
C LEU A 81 2.73 -0.53 2.50
N PRO A 82 2.48 0.15 3.64
CA PRO A 82 3.39 0.10 4.77
C PRO A 82 3.47 -1.33 5.33
N GLY A 83 4.68 -1.86 5.46
CA GLY A 83 4.95 -3.09 6.22
C GLY A 83 5.17 -2.80 7.70
N GLU A 84 5.49 -3.84 8.47
CA GLU A 84 5.67 -3.75 9.93
C GLU A 84 6.79 -2.77 10.33
N ASP A 85 7.87 -2.73 9.55
CA ASP A 85 9.05 -1.87 9.79
C ASP A 85 8.96 -0.50 9.10
N SER A 86 7.78 -0.14 8.58
CA SER A 86 7.61 1.09 7.81
C SER A 86 7.61 2.35 8.69
N LEU A 87 8.27 3.40 8.21
CA LEU A 87 8.14 4.72 8.81
C LEU A 87 6.80 5.35 8.39
N LEU A 88 5.84 5.36 9.31
CA LEU A 88 4.53 5.97 9.09
C LEU A 88 4.54 7.47 9.38
N ALA A 89 3.65 8.18 8.69
CA ALA A 89 3.41 9.58 8.97
C ALA A 89 2.83 9.76 10.39
N PRO A 90 3.17 10.89 11.07
CA PRO A 90 2.50 11.23 12.31
C PRO A 90 0.99 11.43 12.08
N LYS A 91 0.21 11.38 13.16
CA LYS A 91 -1.21 11.70 13.09
C LYS A 91 -1.40 13.09 12.49
N TRP A 92 -2.39 13.20 11.61
CA TRP A 92 -2.77 14.48 11.05
C TRP A 92 -3.21 15.42 12.18
N ILE A 93 -2.76 16.66 12.10
CA ILE A 93 -3.18 17.76 12.96
C ILE A 93 -3.61 18.93 12.07
N PRO A 94 -4.56 19.77 12.52
CA PRO A 94 -4.96 20.98 11.81
C PRO A 94 -3.78 21.82 11.37
N TRP A 95 -3.90 22.47 10.20
CA TRP A 95 -2.81 23.26 9.68
C TRP A 95 -2.38 24.40 10.62
N ALA A 96 -3.33 25.04 11.32
CA ALA A 96 -3.07 26.09 12.29
C ALA A 96 -2.17 25.59 13.45
N GLU A 97 -2.30 24.32 13.85
CA GLU A 97 -1.47 23.70 14.88
C GLU A 97 -0.05 23.36 14.38
N ARG A 98 0.14 23.21 13.06
CA ARG A 98 1.47 23.01 12.45
C ARG A 98 2.30 24.29 12.37
N MET A 99 1.67 25.46 12.44
CA MET A 99 2.36 26.74 12.30
C MET A 99 3.29 27.00 13.47
N ASN A 100 4.45 27.57 13.19
CA ASN A 100 5.31 28.10 14.24
C ASN A 100 4.76 29.43 14.79
N GLU A 101 5.24 29.87 15.95
CA GLU A 101 4.75 31.09 16.60
C GLU A 101 4.83 32.34 15.72
N LYS A 102 5.89 32.50 14.91
CA LYS A 102 6.04 33.65 14.01
C LYS A 102 5.04 33.63 12.85
N GLU A 103 4.63 32.45 12.43
CA GLU A 103 3.63 32.26 11.39
C GLU A 103 2.22 32.53 11.91
N LYS A 104 1.93 32.14 13.16
CA LYS A 104 0.66 32.45 13.84
C LYS A 104 0.51 33.95 14.11
N GLU A 105 1.59 34.60 14.58
CA GLU A 105 1.60 36.05 14.84
C GLU A 105 1.27 36.87 13.58
N LYS A 106 1.79 36.46 12.41
CA LYS A 106 1.49 37.10 11.12
C LYS A 106 0.06 36.85 10.62
N LEU A 107 -0.60 35.79 11.09
CA LEU A 107 -1.93 35.39 10.63
C LEU A 107 -3.06 35.95 11.52
N GLY A 108 -2.74 36.36 12.75
CA GLY A 108 -3.69 36.92 13.72
C GLY A 108 -4.48 38.15 13.23
N ASP A 109 -4.05 38.77 12.13
CA ASP A 109 -4.73 39.89 11.48
C ASP A 109 -5.78 39.47 10.41
N VAL A 110 -5.90 38.17 10.03
CA VAL A 110 -6.61 37.78 8.78
C VAL A 110 -7.61 36.62 8.90
N VAL A 111 -7.65 35.81 9.97
CA VAL A 111 -8.51 34.60 10.00
C VAL A 111 -9.34 34.48 11.29
N PRO A 112 -10.68 34.44 11.23
CA PRO A 112 -11.51 34.09 12.39
C PRO A 112 -11.40 32.59 12.73
N ASP A 113 -11.59 32.24 13.99
CA ASP A 113 -11.40 30.89 14.55
C ASP A 113 -11.96 29.78 13.64
N ALA A 114 -11.08 28.86 13.24
CA ALA A 114 -11.44 27.73 12.39
C ALA A 114 -12.32 26.73 13.16
N GLU A 115 -13.48 26.38 12.61
CA GLU A 115 -14.32 25.33 13.17
C GLU A 115 -13.59 23.98 13.17
N PRO A 116 -13.70 23.18 14.25
CA PRO A 116 -13.09 21.87 14.29
C PRO A 116 -13.73 20.96 13.23
N ALA A 117 -12.88 20.30 12.43
CA ALA A 117 -13.35 19.32 11.46
C ALA A 117 -14.09 18.19 12.19
N SER A 118 -15.38 18.00 11.86
CA SER A 118 -16.15 16.84 12.29
C SER A 118 -15.46 15.56 11.81
N ALA A 119 -15.19 14.66 12.76
CA ALA A 119 -14.75 13.29 12.50
C ALA A 119 -15.86 12.45 11.86
#